data_AF-A0A6N8FVT0-F1
#
_entry.id   AF-A0A6N8FVT0-F1
#
_cell.length_a   1.000
_cell.length_b   1.000
_cell.length_c   1.000
_cell.angle_alpha   90.00
_cell.angle_beta   90.00
_cell.angle_gamma   90.00
#
_symmetry.space_group_name_H-M   'P 1'
#
loop_
_entity.id
_entity.type
_entity.pdbx_description
1 polymer ?
#
loop_
_entity_poly.entity_id
_entity_poly.type
_entity_poly.pdbx_seq_one_letter_code
_entity_poly.pdbx_strand_id
1 'polypeptide(L)' 'MWTIEHPNKTFSYLNINYQANKTLRLFALIREAKYYSFSSEDRARLEASVNSNLSIKNVQIKSPDNPVKQVSAKLISYQI' A
#
# COMPACT_ATOMS: atom_id res chain seq x y z
N MET A 1 -11.21 15.93 16.77
CA MET A 1 -11.21 14.59 17.40
C MET A 1 -10.80 13.59 16.34
N TRP A 2 -9.73 12.82 16.55
CA TRP A 2 -9.35 11.74 15.64
C TRP A 2 -10.23 10.52 15.95
N THR A 3 -11.36 10.39 15.26
CA THR A 3 -12.10 9.13 15.24
C THR A 3 -11.22 8.10 14.55
N ILE A 4 -10.94 6.98 15.23
CA ILE A 4 -10.23 5.85 14.62
C ILE A 4 -11.19 5.21 13.63
N GLU A 5 -11.11 5.64 12.37
CA GLU A 5 -11.88 5.05 11.29
C GLU A 5 -11.23 3.77 10.79
N HIS A 6 -12.08 2.82 10.38
CA HIS A 6 -11.61 1.57 9.81
C HIS A 6 -10.72 1.85 8.58
N PRO A 7 -9.54 1.20 8.45
CA PRO A 7 -8.59 1.50 7.40
C PRO A 7 -9.19 1.43 5.99
N ASN A 8 -10.12 0.49 5.72
CA ASN A 8 -10.84 0.47 4.44
C ASN A 8 -11.55 1.79 4.12
N LYS A 9 -12.19 2.43 5.10
CA LYS A 9 -12.90 3.70 4.92
C LYS A 9 -11.92 4.85 4.78
N THR A 10 -10.88 4.87 5.61
CA THR A 10 -9.81 5.86 5.57
C THR A 10 -9.10 5.85 4.23
N PHE A 11 -8.87 4.68 3.64
CA PHE A 11 -8.16 4.50 2.36
C PHE A 11 -9.08 4.24 1.16
N SER A 12 -10.40 4.45 1.29
CA SER A 12 -11.35 4.25 0.17
C SER A 12 -10.95 5.03 -1.09
N TYR A 13 -10.29 6.18 -0.93
CA TYR A 13 -9.81 7.01 -2.05
C TYR A 13 -8.69 6.37 -2.88
N LEU A 14 -8.00 5.35 -2.35
CA LEU A 14 -6.95 4.64 -3.09
C LEU A 14 -7.52 3.65 -4.11
N ASN A 15 -8.85 3.46 -4.13
CA ASN A 15 -9.57 2.58 -5.06
C ASN A 15 -8.89 1.22 -5.25
N ILE A 16 -8.54 0.59 -4.12
CA ILE A 16 -7.82 -0.68 -4.09
C ILE A 16 -8.73 -1.73 -4.73
N ASN A 17 -8.45 -2.09 -5.98
CA ASN A 17 -9.27 -3.04 -6.72
C ASN A 17 -9.04 -4.45 -6.15
N TYR A 18 -9.99 -4.94 -5.37
CA TYR A 18 -9.98 -6.29 -4.83
C TYR A 18 -10.84 -7.21 -5.70
N GLN A 19 -10.24 -8.25 -6.27
CA GLN A 19 -11.01 -9.31 -6.90
C GLN A 19 -11.70 -10.13 -5.82
N ALA A 20 -13.03 -10.15 -5.80
CA ALA A 20 -13.82 -10.86 -4.79
C ALA A 20 -13.68 -12.40 -4.85
N ASN A 21 -13.13 -12.92 -5.94
CA ASN A 21 -13.04 -14.36 -6.24
C ASN A 21 -11.68 -14.99 -5.85
N LYS A 22 -10.88 -14.32 -5.00
CA LYS A 22 -9.52 -14.75 -4.63
C LYS A 22 -9.51 -15.31 -3.20
N THR A 23 -8.78 -16.41 -3.00
CA THR A 23 -8.71 -17.16 -1.73
C THR A 23 -7.96 -16.38 -0.66
N LEU A 24 -6.87 -15.72 -1.04
CA LEU A 24 -6.06 -14.88 -0.15
C LEU A 24 -5.86 -13.51 -0.78
N ARG A 25 -6.09 -12.47 0.04
CA ARG A 25 -5.89 -11.08 -0.33
C ARG A 25 -5.04 -10.42 0.75
N LEU A 26 -3.86 -9.97 0.36
CA LEU A 26 -2.96 -9.23 1.23
C LEU A 26 -2.69 -7.86 0.62
N PHE A 27 -2.93 -6.82 1.41
CA PHE A 27 -2.64 -5.46 1.04
C PHE A 27 -1.72 -4.88 2.09
N ALA A 28 -0.56 -4.40 1.66
CA ALA A 28 0.39 -3.71 2.51
C ALA A 28 0.58 -2.29 1.98
N LEU A 29 0.44 -1.32 2.86
CA LEU A 29 0.62 0.09 2.55
C LEU A 29 1.81 0.61 3.37
N ILE A 30 2.88 0.97 2.68
CA ILE A 30 4.15 1.34 3.30
C ILE A 30 4.52 2.74 2.83
N ARG A 31 4.83 3.65 3.76
CA ARG A 31 5.36 4.97 3.40
C ARG A 31 6.64 4.82 2.62
N GLU A 32 6.81 5.64 1.59
CA GLU A 32 7.97 5.59 0.71
C GLU A 32 9.28 5.81 1.49
N ALA A 33 9.30 6.74 2.45
CA ALA A 33 10.43 6.94 3.36
C ALA A 33 10.80 5.67 4.16
N LYS A 34 9.80 4.88 4.59
CA LYS A 34 10.03 3.61 5.28
C LYS A 34 10.48 2.53 4.32
N TYR A 35 9.92 2.51 3.10
CA TYR A 35 10.31 1.59 2.04
C TYR A 35 11.79 1.77 1.67
N TYR A 36 12.23 3.02 1.50
CA TYR A 36 13.64 3.36 1.24
C TYR A 36 14.57 3.11 2.43
N SER A 37 14.03 2.92 3.64
CA SER A 37 14.81 2.57 4.81
C SER A 37 15.21 1.08 4.86
N PHE A 38 14.58 0.21 4.07
CA PHE A 38 14.98 -1.21 3.96
C PHE A 38 16.22 -1.37 3.07
N SER A 39 16.91 -2.50 3.12
CA SER A 39 18.07 -2.77 2.26
C SER A 39 17.69 -2.73 0.77
N SER A 40 18.61 -2.30 -0.09
CA SER A 40 18.39 -2.30 -1.55
C SER A 40 18.20 -3.72 -2.11
N GLU A 41 18.86 -4.72 -1.52
CA GLU A 41 18.68 -6.14 -1.89
C GLU A 41 17.25 -6.63 -1.65
N ASP A 42 16.67 -6.34 -0.48
CA ASP A 42 15.30 -6.73 -0.16
C ASP A 42 14.29 -6.05 -1.09
N ARG A 43 14.52 -4.76 -1.40
CA ARG A 43 13.70 -4.01 -2.36
C ARG A 43 13.77 -4.61 -3.76
N ALA A 44 14.98 -4.92 -4.23
CA ALA A 44 15.20 -5.54 -5.53
C ALA A 44 14.55 -6.93 -5.62
N ARG A 45 14.62 -7.75 -4.56
CA ARG A 45 13.93 -9.05 -4.49
C ARG A 45 12.42 -8.90 -4.53
N LEU A 46 11.88 -7.90 -3.82
CA LEU A 46 10.45 -7.62 -3.81
C LEU A 46 9.95 -7.17 -5.19
N GLU A 47 10.70 -6.28 -5.86
CA GLU A 47 10.38 -5.82 -7.22
C GLU A 47 10.56 -6.93 -8.26
N ALA A 48 11.54 -7.82 -8.10
CA ALA A 48 11.71 -9.00 -8.95
C ALA A 48 10.65 -10.09 -8.72
N SER A 49 10.01 -10.11 -7.55
CA SER A 49 8.93 -11.05 -7.22
C SER A 49 7.56 -10.58 -7.70
N VAL A 50 7.48 -9.39 -8.33
CA VAL A 50 6.26 -8.88 -8.96
C VAL A 50 5.85 -9.85 -10.07
N ASN A 51 4.69 -10.44 -9.90
CA ASN A 51 4.09 -11.45 -10.79
C ASN A 51 2.62 -11.08 -11.01
N SER A 52 1.89 -11.84 -11.83
CA SER A 52 0.45 -11.60 -12.03
C SER A 52 -0.38 -11.59 -10.73
N ASN A 53 0.12 -12.20 -9.65
CA ASN A 53 -0.52 -12.22 -8.33
C ASN A 53 -0.02 -11.11 -7.39
N LEU A 54 1.16 -10.51 -7.60
CA LEU A 54 1.76 -9.48 -6.74
C LEU A 54 1.95 -8.18 -7.53
N SER A 55 1.21 -7.13 -7.17
CA SER A 55 1.32 -5.81 -7.79
C SER A 55 1.81 -4.77 -6.80
N ILE A 56 2.81 -3.99 -7.19
CA ILE A 56 3.33 -2.86 -6.41
C ILE A 56 2.96 -1.58 -7.16
N LYS A 57 2.25 -0.68 -6.49
CA LYS A 57 1.87 0.63 -7.03
C LYS A 57 2.37 1.73 -6.10
N ASN A 58 2.91 2.79 -6.69
CA ASN A 58 3.13 4.03 -5.96
C ASN A 58 1.79 4.75 -5.82
N VAL A 59 1.42 5.09 -4.58
CA VAL A 59 0.18 5.77 -4.24
C VAL A 59 0.49 6.93 -3.30
N GLN A 60 -0.35 7.96 -3.30
CA GLN A 60 -0.23 9.07 -2.37
C GLN A 60 -1.31 8.95 -1.30
N ILE A 61 -0.89 8.91 -0.04
CA ILE A 61 -1.81 8.86 1.10
C ILE A 61 -1.88 10.20 1.81
N LYS A 62 -3.05 10.51 2.37
CA LYS A 62 -3.20 11.69 3.23
C LYS A 62 -2.43 11.49 4.52
N SER A 63 -1.63 12.48 4.90
CA SER A 63 -0.88 12.45 6.15
C SER A 63 -1.83 12.50 7.34
N PRO A 64 -1.68 11.61 8.35
CA PRO A 64 -2.51 11.66 9.56
C PRO A 64 -2.34 13.00 10.31
N ASP A 65 -1.12 13.54 10.36
CA ASP A 65 -0.82 14.87 10.93
C ASP A 65 -1.44 16.03 10.15
N ASN A 66 -1.57 15.90 8.83
CA ASN A 66 -2.10 16.96 7.99
C ASN A 66 -2.73 16.40 6.72
N PRO A 67 -4.07 16.34 6.63
CA PRO A 67 -4.77 15.69 5.52
C PRO A 67 -4.61 16.40 4.17
N VAL A 68 -4.13 17.65 4.16
CA VAL A 68 -3.77 18.40 2.95
C VAL A 68 -2.41 17.95 2.40
N LYS A 69 -1.51 17.44 3.26
CA LYS A 69 -0.23 16.89 2.82
C LYS A 69 -0.45 15.47 2.30
N GLN A 70 -0.10 15.27 1.05
CA GLN A 70 -0.04 13.95 0.43
C GLN A 70 1.37 13.38 0.61
N VAL A 71 1.47 12.20 1.19
CA VAL A 71 2.72 11.48 1.43
C VAL A 71 2.82 10.33 0.44
N SER A 72 3.96 10.23 -0.24
CA SER A 72 4.25 9.09 -1.12
C SER A 72 4.31 7.80 -0.31
N ALA A 73 3.61 6.78 -0.79
CA ALA A 73 3.56 5.46 -0.23
C ALA A 73 3.59 4.42 -1.36
N LYS A 74 3.99 3.20 -1.04
CA LYS A 74 3.85 2.04 -1.91
C LYS A 74 2.74 1.16 -1.39
N LEU A 75 1.79 0.86 -2.27
CA LEU A 75 0.73 -0.10 -2.08
C LEU A 75 1.15 -1.41 -2.74
N ILE A 76 1.37 -2.42 -1.92
CA ILE A 76 1.68 -3.78 -2.34
C ILE A 76 0.40 -4.59 -2.21
N SER A 77 -0.02 -5.21 -3.31
CA SER A 77 -1.27 -5.98 -3.40
C SER A 77 -0.92 -7.40 -3.84
N TYR A 78 -1.30 -8.39 -3.04
CA TYR A 78 -1.12 -9.80 -3.35
C TYR A 78 -2.47 -10.51 -3.35
N GLN A 79 -2.80 -11.18 -4.46
CA GLN A 79 -4.10 -11.83 -4.66
C GLN A 79 -3.92 -13.20 -5.34
N ILE A 80 -4.24 -14.28 -4.63
CA ILE A 80 -4.21 -15.67 -5.10
C ILE A 80 -5.55 -16.35 -4.85
#